data_AF-A0A4S2MAT4-F1
#
_entry.id   AF-A0A4S2MAT4-F1
#
_cell.length_a   1.000
_cell.length_b   1.000
_cell.length_c   1.000
_cell.angle_alpha   90.00
_cell.angle_beta   90.00
_cell.angle_gamma   90.00
#
_symmetry.space_group_name_H-M   'P 1'
#
loop_
_entity.id
_entity.type
_entity.pdbx_description
1 polymer ?
#
loop_
_entity_poly.entity_id
_entity_poly.type
_entity_poly.pdbx_seq_one_letter_code
_entity_poly.pdbx_strand_id
1 'polypeptide(L)'
;MCTRKLSLKCIKTLLIVFNLLFVLLGLILVGLSCRVLFAHIPLFGPENPEVVHLGACTALAFGLILAALAFVGCIGAALDNRCLLITFFTVLCGIFMGGLVAGVLVAVFKDE
;
A
#
# COMPACT_ATOMS: atom_id res chain seq x y z
N MET A 1 22.68 -12.44 -25.33
CA MET A 1 21.28 -11.99 -25.53
C MET A 1 20.23 -12.84 -24.79
N CYS A 2 20.52 -14.09 -24.37
CA CYS A 2 19.57 -14.98 -23.69
C CYS A 2 19.28 -14.61 -22.22
N THR A 3 20.23 -13.96 -21.52
CA THR A 3 20.09 -13.55 -20.11
C THR A 3 19.04 -12.46 -19.87
N ARG A 4 18.84 -11.52 -20.80
CA ARG A 4 17.85 -10.44 -20.64
C ARG A 4 16.40 -10.93 -20.60
N LYS A 5 16.05 -12.01 -21.33
CA LYS A 5 14.66 -12.50 -21.38
C LYS A 5 14.23 -13.21 -20.09
N LEU A 6 15.16 -13.86 -19.39
CA LEU A 6 14.87 -14.54 -18.13
C LEU A 6 14.72 -13.54 -16.97
N SER A 7 15.58 -12.52 -16.91
CA SER A 7 15.50 -11.47 -15.89
C SER A 7 14.20 -10.67 -15.97
N LEU A 8 13.72 -10.36 -17.19
CA LEU A 8 12.46 -9.65 -17.37
C LEU A 8 11.24 -10.47 -16.91
N LYS A 9 11.26 -11.81 -17.10
CA LYS A 9 10.21 -12.69 -16.57
C LYS A 9 10.23 -12.72 -15.05
N CYS A 10 11.41 -12.86 -14.44
CA CYS A 10 11.56 -12.89 -12.98
C CYS A 10 11.07 -11.59 -12.34
N ILE A 11 11.46 -10.42 -12.90
CA ILE A 11 10.99 -9.11 -12.44
C ILE A 11 9.47 -8.96 -12.60
N LYS A 12 8.90 -9.39 -13.75
CA LYS A 12 7.44 -9.33 -13.99
C LYS A 12 6.67 -10.17 -12.97
N THR A 13 7.14 -11.39 -12.68
CA THR A 13 6.52 -12.26 -11.67
C THR A 13 6.64 -11.68 -10.27
N LEU A 14 7.81 -11.17 -9.87
CA LEU A 14 8.01 -10.57 -8.56
C LEU A 14 7.09 -9.37 -8.35
N LEU A 15 6.93 -8.55 -9.39
CA LEU A 15 6.10 -7.36 -9.37
C LEU A 15 4.59 -7.70 -9.31
N ILE A 16 4.14 -8.76 -9.96
CA ILE A 16 2.77 -9.31 -9.78
C ILE A 16 2.54 -9.75 -8.33
N VAL A 17 3.46 -10.52 -7.75
CA VAL A 17 3.31 -11.06 -6.39
C VAL A 17 3.28 -9.93 -5.36
N PHE A 18 4.19 -8.97 -5.48
CA PHE A 18 4.27 -7.83 -4.57
C PHE A 18 3.04 -6.94 -4.66
N ASN A 19 2.52 -6.75 -5.87
CA ASN A 19 1.30 -5.99 -6.09
C ASN A 19 0.06 -6.67 -5.49
N LEU A 20 -0.04 -8.00 -5.63
CA LEU A 20 -1.12 -8.77 -5.01
C LEU A 20 -1.08 -8.66 -3.47
N LEU A 21 0.13 -8.67 -2.88
CA LEU A 21 0.31 -8.42 -1.45
C LEU A 21 -0.19 -7.02 -1.05
N PHE A 22 0.09 -5.99 -1.84
CA PHE A 22 -0.43 -4.64 -1.57
C PHE A 22 -1.95 -4.51 -1.71
N VAL A 23 -2.57 -5.21 -2.68
CA VAL A 23 -4.04 -5.30 -2.74
C VAL A 23 -4.57 -5.94 -1.46
N LEU A 24 -3.97 -7.04 -1.00
CA LEU A 24 -4.40 -7.74 0.20
C LEU A 24 -4.23 -6.87 1.46
N LEU A 25 -3.08 -6.21 1.60
CA LEU A 25 -2.81 -5.28 2.69
C LEU A 25 -3.76 -4.08 2.68
N GLY A 26 -4.00 -3.48 1.51
CA GLY A 26 -4.96 -2.39 1.35
C GLY A 26 -6.38 -2.81 1.71
N LEU A 27 -6.81 -4.00 1.30
CA LEU A 27 -8.14 -4.54 1.64
C LEU A 27 -8.27 -4.82 3.15
N ILE A 28 -7.23 -5.37 3.78
CA ILE A 28 -7.19 -5.57 5.23
C ILE A 28 -7.29 -4.22 5.95
N LEU A 29 -6.54 -3.21 5.50
CA LEU A 29 -6.53 -1.87 6.09
C LEU A 29 -7.90 -1.18 5.96
N VAL A 30 -8.54 -1.26 4.79
CA VAL A 30 -9.90 -0.76 4.57
C VAL A 30 -10.90 -1.52 5.44
N GLY A 31 -10.79 -2.84 5.52
CA GLY A 31 -11.65 -3.68 6.36
C GLY A 31 -11.55 -3.31 7.84
N LEU A 32 -10.33 -3.14 8.35
CA LEU A 32 -10.07 -2.74 9.73
C LEU A 32 -10.62 -1.33 10.02
N SER A 33 -10.38 -0.38 9.12
CA SER A 33 -10.86 1.00 9.23
C SER A 33 -12.39 1.05 9.23
N CYS A 34 -13.03 0.26 8.36
CA CYS A 34 -14.48 0.11 8.29
C CYS A 34 -15.03 -0.50 9.59
N ARG A 35 -14.40 -1.55 10.13
CA ARG A 35 -14.81 -2.14 11.42
C ARG A 35 -14.76 -1.10 12.56
N VAL A 36 -13.70 -0.30 12.63
CA VAL A 36 -13.57 0.75 13.65
C VAL A 36 -14.64 1.83 13.48
N LEU A 37 -14.93 2.24 12.24
CA LEU A 37 -15.88 3.31 11.95
C LEU A 37 -17.35 2.91 12.17
N PHE A 38 -17.72 1.68 11.80
CA PHE A 38 -19.12 1.23 11.81
C PHE A 38 -19.50 0.43 13.04
N ALA A 39 -18.59 -0.35 13.62
CA ALA A 39 -18.92 -1.23 14.74
C ALA A 39 -18.57 -0.63 16.11
N HIS A 40 -18.01 0.59 16.17
CA HIS A 40 -17.58 1.27 17.40
C HIS A 40 -16.71 0.38 18.32
N ILE A 41 -16.01 -0.60 17.75
CA ILE A 41 -15.19 -1.52 18.54
C ILE A 41 -13.84 -0.81 18.73
N PRO A 42 -13.46 -0.43 19.96
CA PRO A 42 -12.15 0.14 20.22
C PRO A 42 -11.12 -0.96 19.99
N LEU A 43 -10.47 -0.96 18.82
CA LEU A 43 -9.41 -1.93 18.49
C LEU A 43 -8.16 -1.71 19.35
N PHE A 44 -7.98 -0.47 19.79
CA PHE A 44 -7.09 -0.04 20.84
C PHE A 44 -7.97 0.79 21.77
N GLY A 45 -7.69 0.84 23.07
CA GLY A 45 -8.44 1.69 24.00
C GLY A 45 -7.77 3.05 24.20
N PRO A 46 -7.64 3.94 23.20
CA PRO A 46 -7.20 5.28 23.50
C PRO A 46 -8.39 6.04 24.11
N GLU A 47 -8.03 6.90 25.06
CA GLU A 47 -8.94 7.67 25.89
C GLU A 47 -9.69 8.76 25.09
N ASN A 48 -9.34 8.95 23.81
CA ASN A 48 -9.84 10.00 22.94
C ASN A 48 -10.54 9.44 21.69
N PRO A 49 -11.88 9.47 21.62
CA PRO A 49 -12.63 8.94 20.47
C PRO A 49 -12.37 9.70 19.15
N GLU A 50 -11.99 10.99 19.23
CA GLU A 50 -11.71 11.83 18.06
C GLU A 50 -10.48 11.38 17.27
N VAL A 51 -9.37 11.07 17.97
CA VAL A 51 -8.12 10.66 17.29
C VAL A 51 -8.25 9.29 16.63
N VAL A 52 -9.06 8.40 17.21
CA VAL A 52 -9.37 7.08 16.60
C VAL A 52 -10.19 7.25 15.34
N HIS A 53 -11.20 8.12 15.38
CA HIS A 53 -12.04 8.39 14.22
C HIS A 53 -11.22 9.00 13.08
N LEU A 54 -10.38 9.98 13.40
CA LEU A 54 -9.50 10.61 12.41
C LEU A 54 -8.47 9.62 11.85
N GLY A 55 -7.87 8.80 12.71
CA GLY A 55 -6.96 7.72 12.31
C GLY A 55 -7.63 6.67 11.40
N ALA A 56 -8.85 6.26 11.74
CA ALA A 56 -9.60 5.30 10.93
C ALA A 56 -9.99 5.89 9.56
N CYS A 57 -10.43 7.16 9.50
CA CYS A 57 -10.73 7.83 8.24
C CYS A 57 -9.50 7.98 7.33
N THR A 58 -8.36 8.36 7.89
CA THR A 58 -7.10 8.47 7.13
C THR A 58 -6.59 7.11 6.66
N ALA A 59 -6.66 6.08 7.50
CA ALA A 59 -6.32 4.70 7.14
C ALA A 59 -7.25 4.12 6.07
N LEU A 60 -8.55 4.45 6.11
CA LEU A 60 -9.51 4.07 5.07
C LEU A 60 -9.13 4.69 3.71
N ALA A 61 -8.86 5.99 3.68
CA ALA A 61 -8.50 6.70 2.46
C ALA A 61 -7.20 6.16 1.85
N PHE A 62 -6.14 6.02 2.67
CA PHE A 62 -4.88 5.44 2.24
C PHE A 62 -5.05 3.99 1.76
N GLY A 63 -5.79 3.17 2.50
CA GLY A 63 -6.03 1.77 2.14
C GLY A 63 -6.75 1.63 0.80
N LEU A 64 -7.73 2.50 0.51
CA LEU A 64 -8.46 2.50 -0.76
C LEU A 64 -7.56 2.88 -1.93
N ILE A 65 -6.74 3.92 -1.75
CA ILE A 65 -5.78 4.39 -2.76
C ILE A 65 -4.75 3.30 -3.05
N LEU A 66 -4.18 2.69 -2.00
CA LEU A 66 -3.21 1.59 -2.13
C LEU A 66 -3.82 0.39 -2.86
N ALA A 67 -5.04 -0.01 -2.49
CA ALA A 67 -5.73 -1.13 -3.14
C ALA A 67 -6.05 -0.82 -4.62
N ALA A 68 -6.48 0.40 -4.95
CA ALA A 68 -6.80 0.81 -6.31
C ALA A 68 -5.54 0.87 -7.21
N LEU A 69 -4.48 1.53 -6.74
CA LEU A 69 -3.19 1.57 -7.44
C LEU A 69 -2.64 0.17 -7.68
N ALA A 70 -2.80 -0.71 -6.68
CA ALA A 70 -2.38 -2.08 -6.79
C ALA A 70 -3.25 -2.90 -7.77
N PHE A 71 -4.57 -2.72 -7.78
CA PHE A 71 -5.43 -3.39 -8.75
C PHE A 71 -5.10 -3.00 -10.20
N VAL A 72 -4.83 -1.73 -10.45
CA VAL A 72 -4.38 -1.22 -11.76
C VAL A 72 -3.04 -1.84 -12.17
N GLY A 73 -2.11 -2.05 -11.24
CA GLY A 73 -0.86 -2.76 -11.49
C GLY A 73 -1.07 -4.21 -11.95
N CYS A 74 -2.08 -4.92 -11.42
CA CYS A 74 -2.38 -6.31 -11.79
C CYS A 74 -2.96 -6.37 -13.20
N ILE A 75 -3.87 -5.45 -13.53
CA ILE A 75 -4.42 -5.28 -14.88
C ILE A 75 -3.29 -4.96 -15.87
N GLY A 76 -2.36 -4.08 -15.50
CA GLY A 76 -1.23 -3.74 -16.35
C GLY A 76 -0.25 -4.87 -16.61
N ALA A 77 -0.06 -5.75 -15.62
CA ALA A 77 0.74 -6.95 -15.81
C ALA A 77 0.06 -7.98 -16.73
N ALA A 78 -1.27 -8.08 -16.67
CA ALA A 78 -2.09 -8.95 -17.53
C ALA A 78 -2.13 -8.50 -18.99
N LEU A 79 -2.05 -7.19 -19.26
CA LEU A 79 -2.10 -6.59 -20.62
C LEU A 79 -0.75 -6.58 -21.37
N ASP A 80 0.30 -7.21 -20.82
CA ASP A 80 1.68 -7.23 -21.37
C ASP A 80 2.26 -5.84 -21.73
N ASN A 81 1.69 -4.79 -21.13
CA ASN A 81 1.99 -3.41 -21.51
C ASN A 81 3.15 -2.88 -20.67
N ARG A 82 4.36 -2.88 -21.26
CA ARG A 82 5.63 -2.57 -20.55
C ARG A 82 5.66 -1.20 -19.89
N CYS A 83 4.98 -0.20 -20.46
CA CYS A 83 4.87 1.12 -19.83
C CYS A 83 4.13 1.09 -18.50
N LEU A 84 3.11 0.23 -18.36
CA LEU A 84 2.26 0.18 -17.18
C LEU A 84 2.94 -0.53 -16.00
N LEU A 85 3.86 -1.45 -16.30
CA LEU A 85 4.72 -2.11 -15.31
C LEU A 85 5.75 -1.13 -14.71
N ILE A 86 6.25 -0.19 -15.53
CA ILE A 86 7.22 0.83 -15.11
C ILE A 86 6.55 1.86 -14.19
N THR A 87 5.38 2.38 -14.57
CA THR A 87 4.64 3.32 -13.70
C THR A 87 4.28 2.69 -12.36
N PHE A 88 3.94 1.40 -12.34
CA PHE A 88 3.69 0.68 -11.09
C PHE A 88 4.93 0.59 -10.18
N PHE A 89 6.09 0.28 -10.75
CA PHE A 89 7.36 0.30 -10.00
C PHE A 89 7.66 1.68 -9.43
N THR A 90 7.44 2.74 -10.21
CA THR A 90 7.62 4.13 -9.75
C THR A 90 6.70 4.48 -8.58
N VAL A 91 5.42 4.08 -8.65
CA VAL A 91 4.44 4.30 -7.58
C VAL A 91 4.81 3.55 -6.32
N LEU A 92 5.21 2.27 -6.42
CA LEU A 92 5.69 1.49 -5.27
C LEU A 92 6.94 2.07 -4.65
N CYS A 93 7.91 2.46 -5.47
CA CYS A 93 9.13 3.09 -4.99
C CYS A 93 8.81 4.40 -4.28
N GLY A 94 7.87 5.19 -4.80
CA GLY A 94 7.36 6.39 -4.14
C GLY A 94 6.72 6.12 -2.78
N ILE A 95 5.87 5.09 -2.67
CA ILE A 95 5.24 4.69 -1.39
C ILE A 95 6.31 4.24 -0.39
N PHE A 96 7.30 3.45 -0.83
CA PHE A 96 8.36 2.96 0.03
C PHE A 96 9.25 4.10 0.55
N MET A 97 9.63 5.02 -0.34
CA MET A 97 10.39 6.22 0.02
C MET A 97 9.60 7.13 0.95
N GLY A 98 8.31 7.35 0.68
CA GLY A 98 7.42 8.10 1.58
C GLY A 98 7.30 7.46 2.96
N GLY A 99 7.16 6.14 3.02
CA GLY A 99 7.14 5.38 4.27
C GLY A 99 8.48 5.46 5.02
N LEU A 100 9.61 5.39 4.31
CA LEU A 100 10.94 5.59 4.89
C LEU A 100 11.08 7.00 5.48
N VAL A 101 10.69 8.03 4.74
CA VAL A 101 10.73 9.42 5.21
C VAL A 101 9.84 9.62 6.43
N ALA A 102 8.60 9.12 6.39
CA ALA A 102 7.70 9.20 7.53
C ALA A 102 8.25 8.45 8.76
N GLY A 103 8.83 7.26 8.56
CA GLY A 103 9.44 6.48 9.63
C GLY A 103 10.65 7.18 10.26
N VAL A 104 11.52 7.76 9.44
CA VAL A 104 12.66 8.55 9.92
C VAL A 104 12.18 9.81 10.64
N LEU A 105 11.17 10.50 10.11
CA LEU A 105 10.59 11.69 10.75
C LEU A 105 10.03 11.34 12.14
N VAL A 106 9.22 10.28 12.23
CA VAL A 106 8.70 9.80 13.51
C VAL A 106 9.83 9.40 14.45
N ALA A 107 10.89 8.76 13.95
CA ALA A 107 12.02 8.38 14.80
C ALA A 107 12.81 9.58 15.34
N VAL A 108 12.98 10.64 14.55
CA VAL A 108 13.73 11.84 14.94
C VAL A 108 12.91 12.75 15.86
N PHE A 109 11.61 12.89 15.62
CA PHE A 109 10.72 13.77 16.39
C PHE A 109 10.00 13.06 17.54
N LYS A 110 10.18 11.74 17.72
CA LYS A 110 9.62 11.01 18.88
C LYS A 110 10.29 11.35 20.22
N ASP A 111 11.44 12.01 20.17
CA ASP A 111 12.25 12.37 21.34
C ASP A 111 11.98 13.80 21.86
N GLU A 112 11.02 14.53 21.27
CA GLU A 112 10.41 15.74 21.83
C GLU A 112 9.06 15.43 22.49
#